data_AF-A0A1G7R0C9-F1
#
_entry.id   AF-A0A1G7R0C9-F1
#
_cell.length_a   1.000
_cell.length_b   1.000
_cell.length_c   1.000
_cell.angle_alpha   90.00
_cell.angle_beta   90.00
_cell.angle_gamma   90.00
#
_symmetry.space_group_name_H-M   'P 1'
#
loop_
_entity.id
_entity.type
_entity.pdbx_description
1 polymer ?
#
loop_
_entity_poly.entity_id
_entity_poly.type
_entity_poly.pdbx_seq_one_letter_code
_entity_poly.pdbx_strand_id
1 'polypeptide(L)' 'MAKRRNCTDQFKAKVALEALRGDKTVQEIAAKHQLHPNHVSTCKRLAIDGMSDVFLGGKQSG' A
#
# COMPACT_ATOMS: atom_id res chain seq x y z
N MET A 1 -14.77 11.75 -15.89
CA MET A 1 -14.34 10.88 -14.78
C MET A 1 -13.42 9.82 -15.33
N ALA A 2 -12.10 10.02 -15.26
CA ALA A 2 -11.14 9.07 -15.78
C ALA A 2 -11.14 7.82 -14.89
N LYS A 3 -11.73 6.73 -15.39
CA LYS A 3 -11.69 5.38 -14.84
C LYS A 3 -10.22 4.95 -14.83
N ARG A 4 -9.50 5.31 -13.75
CA ARG A 4 -8.09 4.96 -13.54
C ARG A 4 -8.01 3.45 -13.58
N ARG A 5 -7.43 2.95 -14.68
CA ARG A 5 -7.10 1.55 -14.93
C ARG A 5 -6.56 0.94 -13.65
N ASN A 6 -7.28 -0.09 -13.21
CA ASN A 6 -7.26 -0.77 -11.93
C ASN A 6 -5.88 -1.36 -11.52
N CYS A 7 -4.90 -0.52 -11.22
CA CYS A 7 -4.03 -0.79 -10.08
C CYS A 7 -4.76 -0.30 -8.83
N THR A 8 -5.79 -1.04 -8.44
CA THR A 8 -6.77 -0.69 -7.39
C THR A 8 -6.06 -0.27 -6.10
N ASP A 9 -6.47 0.83 -5.48
CA ASP A 9 -5.99 1.23 -4.14
C ASP A 9 -6.08 0.09 -3.12
N GLN A 10 -7.03 -0.83 -3.31
CA GLN A 10 -7.13 -2.10 -2.58
C GLN A 10 -5.91 -3.01 -2.74
N PHE A 11 -5.29 -3.07 -3.92
CA PHE A 11 -4.08 -3.85 -4.17
C PHE A 11 -2.87 -3.23 -3.47
N LYS A 12 -2.74 -1.90 -3.51
CA LYS A 12 -1.73 -1.18 -2.73
C LYS A 12 -1.91 -1.38 -1.23
N ALA A 13 -3.15 -1.32 -0.75
CA ALA A 13 -3.49 -1.62 0.65
C ALA A 13 -3.12 -3.05 1.02
N LYS A 14 -3.39 -4.04 0.16
CA LYS A 14 -3.04 -5.45 0.39
C LYS A 14 -1.52 -5.67 0.43
N VAL A 15 -0.79 -5.07 -0.51
CA VAL A 15 0.68 -5.13 -0.56
C VAL A 15 1.30 -4.44 0.65
N ALA A 16 0.78 -3.27 1.04
CA ALA A 16 1.21 -2.56 2.23
C ALA A 16 0.92 -3.36 3.50
N LEU A 17 -0.25 -3.99 3.60
CA LEU A 17 -0.62 -4.82 4.74
C LEU A 17 0.28 -6.05 4.86
N GLU A 18 0.55 -6.76 3.76
CA GLU A 18 1.53 -7.87 3.75
C GLU A 18 2.93 -7.37 4.17
N ALA A 19 3.34 -6.17 3.75
CA ALA A 19 4.63 -5.58 4.10
C ALA A 19 4.71 -5.02 5.54
N LEU A 20 3.56 -4.67 6.14
CA LEU A 20 3.42 -4.24 7.53
C LEU A 20 3.35 -5.43 8.48
N ARG A 21 2.69 -6.52 8.07
CA ARG A 21 2.55 -7.75 8.87
C ARG A 21 3.90 -8.42 9.12
N GLY A 22 4.84 -8.27 8.17
CA GLY A 22 6.22 -8.74 8.32
C GLY A 22 6.42 -10.24 8.08
N ASP A 23 5.36 -11.00 7.80
CA ASP A 23 5.47 -12.45 7.47
C ASP A 23 6.26 -12.71 6.18
N LYS A 24 6.40 -11.71 5.30
CA LYS A 24 7.09 -11.82 4.02
C LYS A 24 7.99 -10.61 3.79
N THR A 25 9.15 -10.86 3.21
CA THR A 25 10.08 -9.78 2.87
C THR A 25 9.55 -8.96 1.70
N VAL A 26 10.04 -7.73 1.57
CA VAL A 26 9.71 -6.83 0.45
C VAL A 26 9.94 -7.52 -0.90
N GLN A 27 10.98 -8.36 -1.00
CA GLN A 27 11.34 -9.10 -2.20
C GLN A 27 10.37 -10.26 -2.49
N GLU A 28 9.93 -10.98 -1.47
CA GLU A 28 8.94 -12.07 -1.59
C GLU A 28 7.56 -11.52 -2.02
N ILE A 29 7.15 -10.40 -1.43
CA ILE A 29 5.90 -9.70 -1.79
C ILE A 29 6.01 -9.17 -3.22
N ALA A 30 7.14 -8.57 -3.57
CA ALA A 30 7.45 -8.10 -4.91
C ALA A 30 7.35 -9.24 -5.95
N ALA A 31 7.99 -10.39 -5.68
CA ALA A 31 7.93 -11.56 -6.55
C ALA A 31 6.51 -12.11 -6.68
N LYS A 32 5.79 -12.27 -5.57
CA LYS A 32 4.41 -12.79 -5.54
C LYS A 32 3.42 -11.94 -6.35
N HIS A 33 3.59 -10.63 -6.31
CA HIS A 33 2.71 -9.66 -6.96
C HIS A 33 3.26 -9.15 -8.30
N GLN A 34 4.42 -9.66 -8.74
CA GLN A 34 5.15 -9.19 -9.92
C GLN A 34 5.39 -7.66 -9.88
N LEU A 35 5.63 -7.14 -8.69
CA LEU A 35 5.92 -5.73 -8.43
C LEU A 35 7.41 -5.52 -8.26
N HIS A 36 7.90 -4.33 -8.59
CA HIS A 36 9.26 -3.95 -8.24
C HIS A 36 9.37 -3.78 -6.71
N PRO A 37 10.45 -4.22 -6.05
CA PRO A 37 10.64 -4.05 -4.60
C PRO A 37 10.49 -2.59 -4.14
N ASN A 38 10.85 -1.64 -5.02
CA ASN A 38 10.66 -0.22 -4.79
C ASN A 38 9.17 0.18 -4.61
N HIS A 39 8.24 -0.48 -5.32
CA HIS A 39 6.80 -0.23 -5.19
C HIS A 39 6.26 -0.74 -3.85
N VAL A 40 6.80 -1.86 -3.36
CA VAL A 40 6.41 -2.43 -2.06
C VAL A 40 6.92 -1.53 -0.93
N SER A 41 8.17 -1.05 -1.01
CA SER A 41 8.73 -0.07 -0.07
C SER A 41 7.92 1.22 -0.04
N THR A 42 7.56 1.74 -1.22
CA THR A 42 6.71 2.94 -1.36
C THR A 42 5.31 2.70 -0.78
N CYS A 43 4.66 1.56 -1.05
CA CYS A 43 3.36 1.22 -0.46
C CYS A 43 3.42 1.12 1.06
N LYS A 44 4.47 0.51 1.61
CA LYS A 44 4.68 0.43 3.06
C LYS A 44 4.79 1.82 3.67
N ARG A 45 5.60 2.71 3.07
CA ARG A 45 5.76 4.09 3.54
C ARG A 45 4.46 4.88 3.46
N LEU A 46 3.74 4.81 2.34
CA LEU A 46 2.45 5.46 2.16
C LEU A 46 1.39 4.94 3.14
N ALA A 47 1.42 3.65 3.48
CA ALA A 47 0.52 3.10 4.47
C ALA A 47 0.84 3.60 5.88
N ILE A 48 2.10 3.70 6.28
CA ILE A 48 2.48 4.26 7.60
C ILE A 48 2.13 5.76 7.69
N ASP A 49 2.44 6.50 6.63
CA ASP A 49 2.16 7.93 6.51
C ASP A 49 0.64 8.20 6.52
N GLY A 50 -0.12 7.48 5.69
CA GLY A 50 -1.58 7.56 5.65
C GLY A 50 -2.27 7.01 6.90
N MET A 51 -1.68 6.04 7.61
CA MET A 51 -2.20 5.60 8.91
C MET A 51 -2.10 6.72 9.94
N SER A 52 -1.02 7.50 9.93
CA SER A 52 -0.88 8.66 10.82
C SER A 52 -2.00 9.67 10.57
N ASP A 53 -2.34 9.94 9.31
CA ASP A 53 -3.50 10.78 8.95
C ASP A 53 -4.85 10.19 9.41
N VAL A 54 -5.04 8.87 9.26
CA VAL A 54 -6.25 8.16 9.73
C VAL A 54 -6.40 8.21 11.25
N PHE A 55 -5.31 8.06 12.02
CA PHE A 55 -5.32 8.10 13.48
C PHE A 55 -5.32 9.51 14.07
N LEU A 56 -4.78 10.51 13.37
CA LEU A 56 -4.73 11.91 13.83
C LEU A 56 -6.05 12.68 13.66
N GLY A 57 -7.02 12.11 12.95
CA GLY A 57 -8.36 12.66 12.87
C GLY A 57 -8.86 12.55 11.44
N GLY A 58 -9.71 11.56 11.21
CA GLY A 58 -10.36 11.33 9.92
C GLY A 58 -10.97 12.60 9.37
N LYS A 59 -10.27 13.24 8.44
CA LYS A 59 -10.92 14.12 7.47
C LYS A 59 -11.46 13.24 6.37
N GLN A 60 -12.66 12.69 6.61
CA GLN A 60 -13.63 12.46 5.54
C GLN A 60 -13.63 13.72 4.66
N SER A 61 -13.05 13.61 3.48
CA SER A 61 -13.09 14.68 2.49
C SER A 61 -13.66 14.07 1.22
N GLY A 62 -14.97 14.26 1.04
CA GLY A 62 -15.69 14.35 -0.24
C GLY A 62 -15.71 13.13 -1.13
#